data_AF-A0A2V8IJF0-F1
#
_entry.id   AF-A0A2V8IJF0-F1
#
_cell.length_a   1.000
_cell.length_b   1.000
_cell.length_c   1.000
_cell.angle_alpha   90.00
_cell.angle_beta   90.00
_cell.angle_gamma   90.00
#
_symmetry.space_group_name_H-M   'P 1'
#
loop_
_entity.id
_entity.type
_entity.pdbx_description
1 polymer ?
#
loop_
_entity_poly.entity_id
_entity_poly.type
_entity_poly.pdbx_seq_one_letter_code
_entity_poly.pdbx_strand_id
1 'polypeptide(L)'
;YFNQKDSLSADIADTIVGGELFNTPTGAGWARSPSEQVLIKVEIAEQRRQYAPGRKIHLTVRKTDGTVLVDRRPPIGLFGETTDKWFETFVVYESGCDALRIRAEILGQQDSSVVEKHIDFVCGE
;
A
#
# COMPACT_ATOMS: atom_id res chain seq x y z
N TYR A 1 1.73 -16.17 26.98
CA TYR A 1 0.47 -16.12 26.22
C TYR A 1 0.26 -14.68 25.75
N PHE A 2 0.67 -14.37 24.52
CA PHE A 2 0.47 -13.05 23.93
C PHE A 2 -0.96 -12.96 23.40
N ASN A 3 -1.81 -12.26 24.14
CA ASN A 3 -3.13 -11.79 23.72
C ASN A 3 -2.98 -10.30 23.44
N GLN A 4 -2.64 -9.92 22.21
CA GLN A 4 -2.80 -8.55 21.72
C GLN A 4 -3.51 -8.62 20.39
N LYS A 5 -4.76 -8.14 20.43
CA LYS A 5 -5.75 -8.15 19.36
C LYS A 5 -5.75 -6.80 18.63
N ASP A 6 -4.60 -6.12 18.57
CA ASP A 6 -4.45 -4.73 18.12
C ASP A 6 -3.21 -4.57 17.22
N SER A 7 -3.01 -5.47 16.26
CA SER A 7 -2.14 -5.16 15.13
C SER A 7 -3.00 -4.72 13.96
N LEU A 8 -3.06 -3.42 13.76
CA LEU A 8 -2.67 -2.71 12.53
C LEU A 8 -3.17 -1.26 12.67
N SER A 9 -2.21 -0.34 12.71
CA SER A 9 -2.39 1.10 12.93
C SER A 9 -3.31 1.75 11.90
N ALA A 10 -3.81 2.95 12.22
CA ALA A 10 -4.33 3.89 11.22
C ALA A 10 -3.34 4.00 10.04
N ASP A 11 -3.86 4.32 8.85
CA ASP A 11 -3.07 4.47 7.64
C ASP A 11 -1.87 5.37 7.95
N ILE A 12 -0.65 4.81 7.89
CA ILE A 12 0.53 5.50 8.44
C ILE A 12 0.73 6.84 7.70
N ALA A 13 0.39 6.89 6.42
CA ALA A 13 0.40 8.10 5.60
C ALA A 13 -0.55 9.19 6.12
N ASP A 14 -1.66 8.83 6.77
CA ASP A 14 -2.65 9.78 7.31
C ASP A 14 -2.42 10.12 8.80
N THR A 15 -1.53 9.36 9.45
CA THR A 15 -1.21 9.53 10.88
C THR A 15 0.04 10.38 11.11
N ILE A 16 0.81 10.65 10.05
CA ILE A 16 2.02 11.45 10.09
C ILE A 16 1.64 12.93 9.89
N VAL A 17 1.25 13.58 10.98
CA VAL A 17 1.23 15.06 11.07
C VAL A 17 2.60 15.51 11.55
N GLY A 18 3.51 15.79 10.60
CA GLY A 18 4.84 16.35 10.90
C GLY A 18 5.95 15.34 11.23
N GLY A 19 5.87 14.10 10.73
CA GLY A 19 6.96 13.12 10.80
C GLY A 19 7.44 12.66 9.42
N GLU A 20 8.57 11.99 9.35
CA GLU A 20 9.18 11.48 8.11
C GLU A 20 9.07 9.95 8.06
N LEU A 21 8.79 9.38 6.89
CA LEU A 21 8.85 7.93 6.68
C LEU A 21 10.29 7.54 6.36
N PHE A 22 10.95 6.89 7.31
CA PHE A 22 12.30 6.39 7.10
C PHE A 22 12.27 5.04 6.44
N ASN A 23 12.96 4.92 5.30
CA ASN A 23 13.25 3.61 4.72
C ASN A 23 14.58 3.04 5.23
N THR A 24 15.25 3.74 6.15
CA THR A 24 16.49 3.33 6.81
C THR A 24 16.22 2.90 8.26
N PRO A 25 16.86 1.83 8.78
CA PRO A 25 16.77 1.48 10.20
C PRO A 25 17.33 2.63 11.05
N THR A 26 16.51 3.24 11.90
CA THR A 26 16.98 4.23 12.89
C THR A 26 17.67 3.50 14.04
N GLY A 27 18.98 3.33 13.94
CA GLY A 27 19.82 2.75 14.99
C GLY A 27 21.28 3.06 14.74
N ALA A 28 21.95 3.69 15.70
CA ALA A 28 23.37 3.98 15.64
C ALA A 28 24.18 2.67 15.56
N GLY A 29 24.50 2.23 14.35
CA GLY A 29 25.33 1.06 14.11
C GLY A 29 25.13 0.47 12.73
N TRP A 30 26.04 0.79 11.81
CA TRP A 30 26.46 0.00 10.64
C TRP A 30 25.37 -0.66 9.74
N ALA A 31 24.10 -0.27 9.82
CA ALA A 31 23.06 -0.68 8.88
C ALA A 31 23.06 0.29 7.69
N ARG A 32 23.83 -0.07 6.65
CA ARG A 32 24.36 0.86 5.64
C ARG A 32 23.50 1.09 4.40
N SER A 33 22.24 0.67 4.37
CA SER A 33 21.42 0.83 3.16
C SER A 33 19.92 0.95 3.47
N PRO A 34 19.18 1.76 2.69
CA PRO A 34 17.71 1.77 2.71
C PRO A 34 17.14 0.36 2.49
N SER A 35 15.98 0.08 3.06
CA SER A 35 15.21 -1.10 2.67
C SER A 35 14.80 -0.95 1.21
N GLU A 36 15.23 -1.89 0.37
CA GLU A 36 14.82 -1.92 -1.04
C GLU A 36 13.35 -2.31 -1.21
N GLN A 37 12.61 -2.54 -0.12
CA GLN A 37 11.27 -3.13 -0.16
C GLN A 37 10.26 -2.32 0.63
N VAL A 38 9.11 -2.06 -0.01
CA VAL A 38 7.94 -1.43 0.59
C VAL A 38 6.75 -2.37 0.42
N LEU A 39 6.04 -2.67 1.52
CA LEU A 39 4.80 -3.44 1.47
C LEU A 39 3.61 -2.49 1.41
N ILE A 40 2.86 -2.55 0.32
CA ILE A 40 1.61 -1.81 0.13
C ILE A 40 0.44 -2.76 0.40
N LYS A 41 -0.49 -2.33 1.25
CA LYS A 41 -1.74 -3.03 1.50
C LYS A 41 -2.89 -2.19 0.95
N VAL A 42 -3.64 -2.75 0.00
CA VAL A 42 -4.85 -2.13 -0.54
C VAL A 42 -6.06 -2.72 0.20
N GLU A 43 -6.79 -1.87 0.93
CA GLU A 43 -8.07 -2.23 1.53
C GLU A 43 -9.20 -1.87 0.56
N ILE A 44 -10.06 -2.84 0.28
CA ILE A 44 -11.29 -2.65 -0.49
C ILE A 44 -12.46 -2.86 0.46
N ALA A 45 -13.39 -1.91 0.47
CA ALA A 45 -14.63 -2.02 1.23
C ALA A 45 -15.83 -2.09 0.27
N GLU A 46 -16.73 -3.04 0.51
CA GLU A 46 -17.99 -3.19 -0.23
C GLU A 46 -19.11 -3.62 0.72
N GLN A 47 -20.37 -3.43 0.32
CA GLN A 47 -21.48 -4.00 1.09
C GLN A 47 -21.35 -5.54 1.15
N ARG A 48 -21.61 -6.10 2.34
CA ARG A 48 -21.49 -7.55 2.57
C ARG A 48 -22.30 -8.35 1.54
N ARG A 49 -21.75 -9.50 1.14
CA ARG A 49 -22.36 -10.44 0.17
C ARG A 49 -22.56 -9.86 -1.23
N GLN A 50 -22.00 -8.70 -1.54
CA GLN A 50 -21.92 -8.23 -2.92
C GLN A 50 -20.63 -8.77 -3.55
N TYR A 51 -20.80 -9.36 -4.72
CA TYR A 51 -19.73 -9.79 -5.58
C TYR A 51 -20.02 -9.27 -6.97
N ALA A 52 -19.10 -8.47 -7.50
CA ALA A 52 -19.18 -7.96 -8.85
C ALA A 52 -18.16 -8.68 -9.73
N PRO A 53 -18.58 -9.67 -10.53
CA PRO A 53 -17.69 -10.39 -11.42
C PRO A 53 -17.04 -9.42 -12.42
N GLY A 54 -15.74 -9.64 -12.69
CA GLY A 54 -14.99 -8.84 -13.66
C GLY A 54 -14.33 -7.58 -13.08
N ARG A 55 -14.57 -7.23 -11.81
CA ARG A 55 -13.81 -6.17 -11.15
C ARG A 55 -12.37 -6.60 -10.86
N LYS A 56 -11.45 -5.68 -11.07
CA LYS A 56 -10.02 -5.87 -10.79
C LYS A 56 -9.48 -4.66 -10.05
N ILE A 57 -8.51 -4.88 -9.18
CA ILE A 57 -7.65 -3.80 -8.74
C ILE A 57 -6.73 -3.46 -9.91
N HIS A 58 -6.36 -2.21 -10.08
CA HIS A 58 -5.17 -1.82 -10.80
C HIS A 58 -4.31 -0.97 -9.88
N LEU A 59 -3.20 -1.56 -9.44
CA LEU A 59 -2.19 -0.86 -8.66
C LEU A 59 -1.04 -0.46 -9.57
N THR A 60 -0.72 0.83 -9.56
CA THR A 60 0.49 1.38 -10.15
C THR A 60 1.34 2.03 -9.06
N VAL A 61 2.63 1.69 -9.03
CA VAL A 61 3.63 2.36 -8.19
C VAL A 61 4.73 2.90 -9.08
N ARG A 62 5.01 4.19 -8.96
CA ARG A 62 6.03 4.87 -9.76
C ARG A 62 6.97 5.68 -8.88
N LYS A 63 8.23 5.76 -9.29
CA LYS A 63 9.15 6.80 -8.81
C LYS A 63 8.75 8.16 -9.39
N THR A 64 9.25 9.24 -8.79
CA THR A 64 8.98 10.61 -9.26
C THR A 64 9.49 10.90 -10.67
N ASP A 65 10.54 10.21 -11.11
CA ASP A 65 11.07 10.27 -12.48
C ASP A 65 10.18 9.56 -13.53
N GLY A 66 9.12 8.87 -13.08
CA GLY A 66 8.18 8.13 -13.92
C GLY A 66 8.46 6.64 -14.06
N THR A 67 9.57 6.14 -13.51
CA THR A 67 9.92 4.71 -13.51
C THR A 67 8.81 3.89 -12.83
N VAL A 68 8.26 2.90 -13.53
CA VAL A 68 7.20 2.03 -13.01
C VAL A 68 7.82 0.86 -12.25
N LEU A 69 7.55 0.75 -10.96
CA LEU A 69 7.99 -0.35 -10.10
C LEU A 69 6.94 -1.46 -10.00
N VAL A 70 5.66 -1.08 -10.02
CA VAL A 70 4.54 -2.03 -10.01
C VAL A 70 3.48 -1.55 -10.99
N ASP A 71 3.01 -2.46 -11.85
CA ASP A 71 1.74 -2.38 -12.59
C ASP A 71 1.11 -3.77 -12.51
N ARG A 72 0.08 -3.91 -11.66
CA ARG A 72 -0.56 -5.20 -11.40
C ARG A 72 -2.06 -5.06 -11.40
N ARG A 73 -2.74 -6.08 -11.93
CA ARG A 73 -4.21 -6.11 -12.08
C ARG A 73 -4.86 -7.37 -11.50
N PRO A 74 -4.69 -7.66 -10.20
CA PRO A 74 -5.28 -8.85 -9.61
C PRO A 74 -6.81 -8.76 -9.58
N PRO A 75 -7.51 -9.90 -9.66
CA PRO A 75 -8.95 -9.95 -9.45
C PRO A 75 -9.29 -9.58 -8.00
N ILE A 76 -10.45 -8.96 -7.78
CA ILE A 76 -10.98 -8.77 -6.43
C ILE A 76 -11.56 -10.10 -5.94
N GLY A 77 -11.15 -10.54 -4.76
CA GLY A 77 -11.65 -11.76 -4.13
C GLY A 77 -13.09 -11.65 -3.64
N LEU A 78 -13.61 -12.75 -3.09
CA LEU A 78 -14.94 -12.76 -2.47
C LEU A 78 -14.87 -12.11 -1.08
N PHE A 79 -15.78 -11.17 -0.82
CA PHE A 79 -16.01 -10.65 0.53
C PHE A 79 -16.68 -11.75 1.36
N GLY A 80 -16.06 -12.10 2.49
CA GLY A 80 -16.60 -13.13 3.39
C GLY A 80 -17.93 -12.72 4.02
N GLU A 81 -18.70 -13.68 4.54
CA GLU A 81 -20.04 -13.39 5.09
C GLU A 81 -20.03 -12.40 6.27
N THR A 82 -18.92 -12.36 7.01
CA THR A 82 -18.73 -11.57 8.22
C THR A 82 -17.95 -10.28 7.99
N THR A 83 -17.34 -10.09 6.81
CA THR A 83 -16.47 -8.95 6.52
C THR A 83 -16.94 -8.20 5.28
N ASP A 84 -17.05 -6.90 5.42
CA ASP A 84 -17.24 -5.91 4.33
C ASP A 84 -15.91 -5.48 3.71
N LYS A 85 -14.79 -6.03 4.21
CA LYS A 85 -13.43 -5.69 3.79
C LYS A 85 -12.71 -6.86 3.15
N TRP A 86 -11.94 -6.55 2.13
CA TRP A 86 -11.00 -7.45 1.48
C TRP A 86 -9.66 -6.74 1.27
N PHE A 87 -8.56 -7.48 1.34
CA PHE A 87 -7.21 -6.91 1.30
C PHE A 87 -6.37 -7.59 0.23
N GLU A 88 -5.59 -6.78 -0.49
CA GLU A 88 -4.52 -7.25 -1.37
C GLU A 88 -3.19 -6.64 -0.95
N THR A 89 -2.12 -7.42 -1.04
CA THR A 89 -0.79 -6.96 -0.65
C THR A 89 0.19 -7.00 -1.82
N PHE A 90 1.01 -5.96 -1.92
CA PHE A 90 1.99 -5.80 -2.99
C PHE A 90 3.34 -5.44 -2.39
N VAL A 91 4.35 -6.25 -2.69
CA VAL A 91 5.74 -5.91 -2.37
C VAL A 91 6.31 -5.12 -3.54
N VAL A 92 6.73 -3.88 -3.26
CA VAL A 92 7.47 -3.02 -4.19
C VAL A 92 8.95 -3.21 -3.91
N TYR A 93 9.67 -3.75 -4.88
CA TYR A 93 11.13 -3.84 -4.82
C TYR A 93 11.76 -2.58 -5.43
N GLU A 94 13.05 -2.35 -5.13
CA GLU A 94 13.86 -1.24 -5.68
C GLU A 94 13.29 0.15 -5.36
N SER A 95 12.60 0.25 -4.22
CA SER A 95 12.05 1.51 -3.72
C SER A 95 13.14 2.47 -3.26
N GLY A 96 14.22 1.96 -2.66
CA GLY A 96 15.37 2.75 -2.19
C GLY A 96 14.94 3.98 -1.38
N CYS A 97 15.51 5.13 -1.71
CA CYS A 97 15.16 6.44 -1.13
C CYS A 97 14.18 7.24 -2.01
N ASP A 98 13.72 6.67 -3.11
CA ASP A 98 12.95 7.43 -4.09
C ASP A 98 11.53 7.64 -3.59
N ALA A 99 11.04 8.87 -3.73
CA ALA A 99 9.64 9.17 -3.47
C ALA A 99 8.74 8.36 -4.42
N LEU A 100 7.70 7.75 -3.84
CA LEU A 100 6.79 6.86 -4.54
C LEU A 100 5.42 7.50 -4.72
N ARG A 101 4.93 7.46 -5.97
CA ARG A 101 3.55 7.74 -6.32
C ARG A 101 2.80 6.43 -6.46
N ILE A 102 1.85 6.22 -5.57
CA ILE A 102 1.03 5.01 -5.48
C ILE A 102 -0.38 5.37 -5.95
N ARG A 103 -0.89 4.64 -6.93
CA ARG A 103 -2.25 4.79 -7.45
C ARG A 103 -2.94 3.44 -7.44
N ALA A 104 -4.06 3.34 -6.75
CA ALA A 104 -4.93 2.17 -6.76
C ALA A 104 -6.28 2.55 -7.36
N GLU A 105 -6.78 1.76 -8.30
CA GLU A 105 -8.12 1.95 -8.85
C GLU A 105 -8.89 0.62 -8.95
N ILE A 106 -10.21 0.69 -8.91
CA ILE A 106 -11.08 -0.44 -9.24
C ILE A 106 -11.52 -0.30 -10.69
N LEU A 107 -11.16 -1.30 -11.49
CA LEU A 107 -11.59 -1.46 -12.87
C LEU A 107 -12.86 -2.31 -12.96
N GLY A 108 -13.62 -2.17 -14.05
CA GLY A 108 -14.79 -3.01 -14.32
C GLY A 108 -16.09 -2.56 -13.62
N GLN A 109 -16.18 -1.27 -13.27
CA GLN A 109 -17.38 -0.65 -12.69
C GLN A 109 -17.66 0.71 -13.35
N GLN A 110 -18.89 1.20 -13.22
CA GLN A 110 -19.31 2.49 -13.79
C GLN A 110 -18.76 3.67 -12.99
N ASP A 111 -18.80 3.57 -11.66
CA ASP A 111 -18.32 4.62 -10.77
C ASP A 111 -16.80 4.55 -10.63
N SER A 112 -16.14 5.71 -10.68
CA SER A 112 -14.70 5.78 -10.44
C SER A 112 -14.40 5.50 -8.96
N SER A 113 -13.48 4.60 -8.68
CA SER A 113 -12.89 4.42 -7.35
C SER A 113 -11.38 4.43 -7.49
N VAL A 114 -10.78 5.59 -7.19
CA VAL A 114 -9.35 5.85 -7.34
C VAL A 114 -8.83 6.43 -6.04
N VAL A 115 -7.71 5.91 -5.57
CA VAL A 115 -6.94 6.46 -4.45
C VAL A 115 -5.51 6.69 -4.92
N GLU A 116 -4.99 7.87 -4.63
CA GLU A 116 -3.61 8.24 -4.88
C GLU A 116 -2.93 8.63 -3.56
N LYS A 117 -1.73 8.12 -3.35
CA LYS A 117 -0.88 8.45 -2.20
C LYS A 117 0.53 8.77 -2.70
N HIS A 118 1.16 9.73 -2.03
CA HIS A 118 2.56 10.06 -2.21
C HIS A 118 3.31 9.68 -0.94
N ILE A 119 4.40 8.93 -1.08
CA ILE A 119 5.27 8.58 0.04
C ILE A 119 6.65 9.11 -0.27
N ASP A 120 7.07 10.10 0.51
CA ASP A 120 8.43 10.62 0.51
C ASP A 120 9.24 9.84 1.55
N PHE A 121 10.26 9.10 1.10
CA PHE A 121 11.18 8.41 2.00
C PHE A 121 12.33 9.32 2.37
N VAL A 122 12.68 9.32 3.67
CA VAL A 122 13.90 9.96 4.16
C VAL A 122 14.94 8.89 4.40
N CYS A 123 16.15 9.14 3.90
CA CYS A 123 17.32 8.32 4.13
C CYS A 123 18.30 9.08 5.01
N GLY A 124 18.79 8.43 6.07
CA GLY A 124 19.90 8.97 6.86
C GLY A 124 21.20 8.98 6.04
N GLU A 125 22.10 9.93 6.37
CA GLU A 125 23.48 9.96 5.86
C GLU A 125 24.28 8.71 6.25
#